data_AF-A0A2G6BWG5-F1
#
_entry.id   AF-A0A2G6BWG5-F1
#
_cell.length_a   1.000
_cell.length_b   1.000
_cell.length_c   1.000
_cell.angle_alpha   90.00
_cell.angle_beta   90.00
_cell.angle_gamma   90.00
#
_symmetry.space_group_name_H-M   'P 1'
#
loop_
_entity.id
_entity.type
_entity.pdbx_description
1 polymer ?
#
loop_
_entity_poly.entity_id
_entity_poly.type
_entity_poly.pdbx_seq_one_letter_code
_entity_poly.pdbx_strand_id
1 'polypeptide(L)'
;MKKAIILMTLLLIAQSIFSISFDDIEIWAGTGSKQAALIIDWQDDQPAMMWGYRHSYMFTGNEMLNAIVEADEHLFFNGSSFVNDLIYVKDGDTLHIGLHGNPNYWSLHQSDVTEGEDLNWSHLAGLNFTVMGDNKAMGVSYGIDDPEVNADNIIPATNDSNEEEELSFDELLAWAGEGSNQSMLVIDFNSGDDPQSFAWGYHWNEAPTGEAMMNALAEADPRL
;
A
#
# COMPACT_ATOMS: atom_id res chain seq x y z
N MET A 1 38.74 0.01 47.00
CA MET A 1 38.69 -0.54 45.61
C MET A 1 37.25 -0.42 45.14
N LYS A 2 36.95 0.53 44.24
CA LYS A 2 35.57 0.77 43.76
C LYS A 2 35.26 -0.27 42.68
N LYS A 3 34.17 -1.02 42.85
CA LYS A 3 33.68 -1.99 41.85
C LYS A 3 32.96 -1.20 40.76
N ALA A 4 33.42 -1.30 39.52
CA ALA A 4 32.70 -0.79 38.36
C ALA A 4 31.57 -1.77 38.03
N ILE A 5 30.34 -1.27 37.98
CA ILE A 5 29.18 -1.99 37.46
C ILE A 5 29.06 -1.56 35.99
N ILE A 6 29.26 -2.50 35.07
CA ILE A 6 29.03 -2.28 33.64
C ILE A 6 27.55 -2.58 33.40
N LEU A 7 26.79 -1.55 33.05
CA LEU A 7 25.39 -1.67 32.63
C LEU A 7 25.41 -1.95 31.12
N MET A 8 24.99 -3.15 30.74
CA MET A 8 24.85 -3.56 29.34
C MET A 8 23.41 -3.32 28.92
N THR A 9 23.17 -2.29 28.11
CA THR A 9 21.85 -1.96 27.58
C THR A 9 21.51 -2.93 26.46
N LEU A 10 20.42 -3.69 26.61
CA LEU A 10 19.84 -4.52 25.55
C LEU A 10 19.07 -3.59 24.61
N LEU A 11 19.53 -3.47 23.36
CA LEU A 11 18.80 -2.80 22.30
C LEU A 11 17.80 -3.81 21.71
N LEU A 12 16.52 -3.67 22.08
CA LEU A 12 15.44 -4.43 21.46
C LEU A 12 15.07 -3.69 20.17
N ILE A 13 15.50 -4.22 19.02
CA ILE A 13 14.99 -3.76 17.74
C ILE A 13 13.63 -4.45 17.58
N ALA A 14 12.54 -3.71 17.81
CA ALA A 14 11.23 -4.16 17.38
C ALA A 14 11.26 -4.13 15.85
N GLN A 15 11.40 -5.30 15.21
CA GLN A 15 11.10 -5.38 13.79
C GLN A 15 9.60 -5.15 13.66
N SER A 16 9.22 -4.23 12.78
CA SER A 16 7.81 -4.06 12.44
C SER A 16 7.36 -5.38 11.83
N ILE A 17 6.49 -6.09 12.53
CA ILE A 17 5.82 -7.28 12.02
C ILE A 17 4.70 -6.78 11.12
N PHE A 18 4.97 -6.66 9.83
CA PHE A 18 3.89 -6.51 8.87
C PHE A 18 3.21 -7.88 8.73
N SER A 19 1.94 -7.96 9.15
CA SER A 19 1.14 -9.17 8.97
C SER A 19 -0.08 -8.84 8.14
N ILE A 20 -0.35 -9.70 7.17
CA ILE A 20 -1.54 -9.61 6.32
C ILE A 20 -2.81 -9.82 7.15
N SER A 21 -3.80 -8.93 6.98
CA SER A 21 -5.17 -9.14 7.41
C SER A 21 -6.11 -9.09 6.21
N PHE A 22 -7.07 -10.01 6.17
CA PHE A 22 -8.13 -9.94 5.15
C PHE A 22 -9.04 -8.73 5.35
N ASP A 23 -9.11 -8.18 6.56
CA ASP A 23 -9.91 -6.99 6.86
C ASP A 23 -9.34 -5.72 6.22
N ASP A 24 -8.06 -5.71 5.87
CA ASP A 24 -7.40 -4.57 5.21
C ASP A 24 -7.69 -4.52 3.71
N ILE A 25 -8.23 -5.60 3.14
CA ILE A 25 -8.47 -5.68 1.70
C ILE A 25 -9.71 -4.89 1.31
N GLU A 26 -9.53 -3.96 0.37
CA GLU A 26 -10.61 -3.10 -0.12
C GLU A 26 -11.28 -3.66 -1.39
N ILE A 27 -10.50 -4.15 -2.34
CA ILE A 27 -11.04 -4.70 -3.59
C ILE A 27 -11.17 -6.22 -3.50
N TRP A 28 -12.40 -6.71 -3.68
CA TRP A 28 -12.74 -8.13 -3.64
C TRP A 28 -13.38 -8.59 -4.94
N ALA A 29 -12.87 -9.68 -5.50
CA ALA A 29 -13.46 -10.40 -6.61
C ALA A 29 -14.19 -11.67 -6.15
N GLY A 30 -15.06 -12.21 -7.00
CA GLY A 30 -15.73 -13.49 -6.78
C GLY A 30 -16.85 -13.45 -5.74
N THR A 31 -17.34 -14.64 -5.38
CA THR A 31 -18.42 -14.82 -4.40
C THR A 31 -18.24 -16.11 -3.60
N GLY A 32 -18.74 -16.12 -2.36
CA GLY A 32 -18.71 -17.28 -1.48
C GLY A 32 -18.30 -16.90 -0.06
N SER A 33 -18.35 -17.88 0.84
CA SER A 33 -18.08 -17.66 2.26
C SER A 33 -16.60 -17.80 2.64
N LYS A 34 -15.76 -18.27 1.71
CA LYS A 34 -14.31 -18.45 1.91
C LYS A 34 -13.54 -17.30 1.29
N GLN A 35 -12.27 -17.17 1.68
CA GLN A 35 -11.41 -16.08 1.24
C GLN A 35 -10.00 -16.52 0.91
N ALA A 36 -9.40 -15.81 -0.03
CA ALA A 36 -7.98 -15.87 -0.36
C ALA A 36 -7.49 -14.49 -0.79
N ALA A 37 -6.18 -14.30 -0.79
CA ALA A 37 -5.52 -13.08 -1.23
C ALA A 37 -4.68 -13.34 -2.50
N LEU A 38 -4.68 -12.37 -3.39
CA LEU A 38 -3.67 -12.23 -4.43
C LEU A 38 -2.71 -11.13 -3.99
N ILE A 39 -1.41 -11.39 -4.04
CA ILE A 39 -0.37 -10.41 -3.76
C ILE A 39 0.57 -10.34 -4.95
N ILE A 40 0.71 -9.15 -5.54
CA ILE A 40 1.60 -8.91 -6.69
C ILE A 40 2.71 -7.97 -6.26
N ASP A 41 3.94 -8.38 -6.52
CA ASP A 41 5.16 -7.62 -6.27
C ASP A 41 5.89 -7.41 -7.60
N TRP A 42 5.94 -6.16 -8.07
CA TRP A 42 6.63 -5.83 -9.31
C TRP A 42 8.15 -5.64 -9.13
N GLN A 43 8.66 -5.69 -7.89
CA GLN A 43 10.07 -5.50 -7.54
C GLN A 43 10.65 -4.19 -8.11
N ASP A 44 9.87 -3.12 -8.04
CA ASP A 44 10.16 -1.78 -8.57
C ASP A 44 10.34 -0.73 -7.45
N ASP A 45 10.82 -1.17 -6.29
CA ASP A 45 10.99 -0.40 -5.05
C ASP A 45 9.69 0.18 -4.45
N GLN A 46 8.52 -0.18 -5.00
CA GLN A 46 7.21 0.12 -4.42
C GLN A 46 6.69 -1.05 -3.57
N PRO A 47 5.70 -0.80 -2.68
CA PRO A 47 5.04 -1.89 -1.95
C PRO A 47 4.40 -2.91 -2.90
N ALA A 48 4.36 -4.17 -2.48
CA ALA A 48 3.53 -5.17 -3.13
C ALA A 48 2.04 -4.82 -2.91
N MET A 49 1.19 -5.16 -3.87
CA MET A 49 -0.24 -4.84 -3.82
C MET A 49 -1.07 -6.09 -3.54
N MET A 50 -2.19 -5.92 -2.83
CA MET A 50 -3.04 -7.02 -2.38
C MET A 50 -4.52 -6.85 -2.80
N TRP A 51 -5.10 -7.93 -3.30
CA TRP A 51 -6.53 -8.05 -3.62
C TRP A 51 -7.14 -9.26 -2.92
N GLY A 52 -8.46 -9.23 -2.74
CA GLY A 52 -9.21 -10.33 -2.15
C GLY A 52 -9.97 -11.15 -3.19
N TYR A 53 -10.14 -12.44 -2.90
CA TYR A 53 -10.95 -13.35 -3.69
C TYR A 53 -11.91 -14.15 -2.80
N ARG A 54 -13.21 -13.97 -3.02
CA ARG A 54 -14.27 -14.74 -2.37
C ARG A 54 -14.59 -15.97 -3.20
N HIS A 55 -14.68 -17.12 -2.53
CA HIS A 55 -14.91 -18.39 -3.20
C HIS A 55 -15.74 -19.35 -2.34
N SER A 56 -16.28 -20.40 -2.97
CA SER A 56 -16.99 -21.49 -2.28
C SER A 56 -16.27 -22.84 -2.42
N TYR A 57 -15.42 -22.95 -3.44
CA TYR A 57 -14.70 -24.16 -3.78
C TYR A 57 -13.24 -23.85 -4.00
N MET A 58 -12.51 -24.93 -4.13
CA MET A 58 -11.17 -25.02 -4.65
C MET A 58 -11.04 -24.37 -6.05
N PHE A 59 -10.02 -23.53 -6.25
CA PHE A 59 -9.80 -22.73 -7.48
C PHE A 59 -8.32 -22.69 -7.88
N THR A 60 -8.03 -22.25 -9.11
CA THR A 60 -6.66 -22.10 -9.66
C THR A 60 -6.18 -20.65 -9.59
N GLY A 61 -4.86 -20.43 -9.65
CA GLY A 61 -4.31 -19.07 -9.75
C GLY A 61 -4.78 -18.32 -10.98
N ASN A 62 -4.98 -19.03 -12.10
CA ASN A 62 -5.55 -18.43 -13.31
C ASN A 62 -7.00 -17.97 -13.10
N GLU A 63 -7.85 -18.74 -12.41
CA GLU A 63 -9.22 -18.34 -12.11
C GLU A 63 -9.27 -17.10 -11.21
N MET A 64 -8.42 -17.04 -10.18
CA MET A 64 -8.36 -15.90 -9.27
C MET A 64 -7.88 -14.63 -9.97
N LEU A 65 -6.78 -14.69 -10.73
CA LEU A 65 -6.25 -13.53 -11.47
C LEU A 65 -7.28 -12.96 -12.45
N ASN A 66 -7.92 -13.82 -13.25
CA ASN A 66 -8.94 -13.35 -14.20
C ASN A 66 -10.15 -12.72 -13.50
N ALA A 67 -10.58 -13.26 -12.36
CA ALA A 67 -11.68 -12.68 -11.60
C ALA A 67 -11.32 -11.33 -10.99
N ILE A 68 -10.08 -11.15 -10.54
CA ILE A 68 -9.59 -9.88 -9.97
C ILE A 68 -9.45 -8.81 -11.06
N VAL A 69 -8.92 -9.16 -12.23
CA VAL A 69 -8.84 -8.26 -13.40
C VAL A 69 -10.24 -7.86 -13.91
N GLU A 70 -11.25 -8.70 -13.72
CA GLU A 70 -12.64 -8.31 -14.01
C GLU A 70 -13.22 -7.36 -12.94
N ALA A 71 -12.73 -7.42 -11.70
CA ALA A 71 -13.20 -6.61 -10.58
C ALA A 71 -12.46 -5.27 -10.44
N ASP A 72 -11.20 -5.20 -10.88
CA ASP A 72 -10.34 -4.01 -10.83
C ASP A 72 -9.87 -3.63 -12.23
N GLU A 73 -10.42 -2.54 -12.77
CA GLU A 73 -10.10 -2.07 -14.11
C GLU A 73 -8.67 -1.51 -14.26
N HIS A 74 -7.99 -1.26 -13.14
CA HIS A 74 -6.61 -0.79 -13.12
C HIS A 74 -5.59 -1.92 -13.34
N LEU A 75 -5.96 -3.16 -13.06
CA LEU A 75 -5.07 -4.31 -13.17
C LEU A 75 -5.26 -5.03 -14.52
N PHE A 76 -4.19 -5.04 -15.33
CA PHE A 76 -4.16 -5.75 -16.61
C PHE A 76 -3.31 -7.01 -16.49
N PHE A 77 -3.86 -8.12 -16.96
CA PHE A 77 -3.21 -9.42 -16.96
C PHE A 77 -3.18 -10.01 -18.36
N ASN A 78 -2.00 -10.47 -18.78
CA ASN A 78 -1.82 -11.34 -19.94
C ASN A 78 -1.13 -12.63 -19.47
N GLY A 79 -1.77 -13.77 -19.69
CA GLY A 79 -1.23 -15.06 -19.29
C GLY A 79 -2.21 -16.20 -19.48
N SER A 80 -1.77 -17.40 -19.12
CA SER A 80 -2.63 -18.58 -19.09
C SER A 80 -2.09 -19.62 -18.10
N SER A 81 -1.06 -20.39 -18.49
CA SER A 81 -0.38 -21.32 -17.56
C SER A 81 0.69 -20.63 -16.73
N PHE A 82 1.19 -19.50 -17.23
CA PHE A 82 2.11 -18.60 -16.57
C PHE A 82 1.64 -17.17 -16.78
N VAL A 83 2.12 -16.28 -15.93
CA VAL A 83 1.98 -14.84 -16.13
C VAL A 83 2.98 -14.42 -17.20
N ASN A 84 2.50 -13.75 -18.25
CA ASN A 84 3.35 -13.08 -19.20
C ASN A 84 3.52 -11.62 -18.79
N ASP A 85 2.39 -10.90 -18.67
CA ASP A 85 2.39 -9.48 -18.34
C ASP A 85 1.41 -9.20 -17.20
N LEU A 86 1.84 -8.38 -16.23
CA LEU A 86 0.95 -7.70 -15.27
C LEU A 86 1.31 -6.22 -15.26
N ILE A 87 0.30 -5.39 -15.44
CA ILE A 87 0.44 -3.94 -15.50
C ILE A 87 -0.63 -3.34 -14.61
N TYR A 88 -0.26 -2.38 -13.77
CA TYR A 88 -1.21 -1.62 -12.97
C TYR A 88 -1.21 -0.17 -13.43
N VAL A 89 -2.37 0.33 -13.84
CA VAL A 89 -2.55 1.68 -14.38
C VAL A 89 -3.63 2.38 -13.58
N LYS A 90 -3.33 3.56 -13.03
CA LYS A 90 -4.26 4.36 -12.24
C LYS A 90 -4.17 5.82 -12.65
N ASP A 91 -5.31 6.49 -12.75
CA ASP A 91 -5.42 7.90 -13.14
C ASP A 91 -4.74 8.29 -14.48
N GLY A 92 -4.57 7.30 -15.37
CA GLY A 92 -3.91 7.48 -16.67
C GLY A 92 -2.40 7.23 -16.66
N ASP A 93 -1.80 7.01 -15.48
CA ASP A 93 -0.39 6.69 -15.32
C ASP A 93 -0.17 5.20 -15.10
N THR A 94 0.91 4.67 -15.70
CA THR A 94 1.34 3.29 -15.44
C THR A 94 2.21 3.28 -14.20
N LEU A 95 1.64 2.81 -13.08
CA LEU A 95 2.35 2.76 -11.80
C LEU A 95 3.28 1.55 -11.72
N HIS A 96 2.80 0.38 -12.20
CA HIS A 96 3.58 -0.85 -12.17
C HIS A 96 3.58 -1.56 -13.53
N ILE A 97 4.72 -2.11 -13.92
CA ILE A 97 4.87 -2.82 -15.20
C ILE A 97 5.84 -4.00 -15.09
N GLY A 98 5.33 -5.20 -15.39
CA GLY A 98 6.17 -6.38 -15.58
C GLY A 98 5.75 -7.13 -16.84
N LEU A 99 6.67 -7.22 -17.81
CA LEU A 99 6.42 -7.78 -19.15
C LEU A 99 7.19 -9.06 -19.38
N HIS A 100 6.66 -9.94 -20.23
CA HIS A 100 7.34 -11.17 -20.61
C HIS A 100 8.63 -10.88 -21.39
N GLY A 101 9.72 -11.56 -21.02
CA GLY A 101 10.94 -11.60 -21.82
C GLY A 101 11.78 -10.33 -21.78
N ASN A 102 11.64 -9.49 -20.75
CA ASN A 102 12.44 -8.28 -20.56
C ASN A 102 12.99 -8.20 -19.14
N PRO A 103 14.32 -8.27 -18.95
CA PRO A 103 15.07 -9.51 -18.70
C PRO A 103 14.51 -10.48 -17.63
N ASN A 104 13.46 -10.08 -16.90
CA ASN A 104 12.85 -10.76 -15.77
C ASN A 104 11.71 -11.69 -16.20
N TYR A 105 11.24 -12.51 -15.26
CA TYR A 105 10.04 -13.33 -15.39
C TYR A 105 9.21 -13.26 -14.11
N TRP A 106 7.97 -13.75 -14.19
CA TRP A 106 7.08 -13.85 -13.06
C TRP A 106 7.25 -15.18 -12.33
N SER A 107 7.63 -15.10 -11.06
CA SER A 107 7.58 -16.21 -10.11
C SER A 107 6.19 -16.34 -9.51
N LEU A 108 5.83 -17.56 -9.13
CA LEU A 108 4.52 -17.85 -8.54
C LEU A 108 4.72 -18.57 -7.21
N HIS A 109 3.99 -18.12 -6.20
CA HIS A 109 4.12 -18.60 -4.84
C HIS A 109 2.76 -18.81 -4.19
N GLN A 110 2.72 -19.63 -3.16
CA GLN A 110 1.56 -19.79 -2.28
C GLN A 110 1.99 -19.75 -0.81
N SER A 111 1.08 -19.28 0.04
CA SER A 111 1.23 -19.37 1.49
C SER A 111 -0.11 -19.63 2.18
N ASP A 112 -0.04 -20.21 3.38
CA ASP A 112 -1.14 -20.17 4.35
C ASP A 112 -1.20 -18.77 4.98
N VAL A 113 -2.41 -18.24 5.13
CA VAL A 113 -2.64 -16.97 5.81
C VAL A 113 -3.20 -17.26 7.19
N THR A 114 -2.41 -16.96 8.20
CA THR A 114 -2.86 -16.89 9.60
C THR A 114 -2.68 -15.45 10.05
N GLU A 115 -3.75 -14.79 10.44
CA GLU A 115 -3.69 -13.40 10.92
C GLU A 115 -2.67 -13.25 12.05
N GLY A 116 -1.79 -12.27 11.94
CA GLY A 116 -0.71 -12.01 12.89
C GLY A 116 0.55 -12.87 12.69
N GLU A 117 0.59 -13.73 11.67
CA GLU A 117 1.77 -14.51 11.30
C GLU A 117 2.37 -14.06 9.97
N ASP A 118 3.66 -14.38 9.78
CA ASP A 118 4.39 -14.09 8.54
C ASP A 118 3.95 -15.03 7.40
N LEU A 119 3.97 -14.50 6.18
CA LEU A 119 3.77 -15.31 4.98
C LEU A 119 4.99 -16.20 4.75
N ASN A 120 4.75 -17.51 4.68
CA ASN A 120 5.75 -18.51 4.38
C ASN A 120 5.57 -18.99 2.94
N TRP A 121 6.35 -18.43 2.02
CA TRP A 121 6.19 -18.69 0.59
C TRP A 121 6.66 -20.09 0.19
N SER A 122 5.92 -20.71 -0.72
CA SER A 122 6.33 -21.92 -1.40
C SER A 122 6.01 -21.82 -2.89
N HIS A 123 6.95 -22.26 -3.72
CA HIS A 123 6.85 -22.10 -5.17
C HIS A 123 5.67 -22.88 -5.78
N LEU A 124 5.01 -22.26 -6.75
CA LEU A 124 3.96 -22.82 -7.60
C LEU A 124 4.49 -23.06 -9.01
N ALA A 125 4.28 -24.26 -9.55
CA ALA A 125 4.77 -24.64 -10.87
C ALA A 125 4.05 -23.96 -12.06
N GLY A 126 3.02 -23.16 -11.80
CA GLY A 126 2.20 -22.50 -12.81
C GLY A 126 0.82 -22.15 -12.27
N LEU A 127 0.10 -21.25 -12.95
CA LEU A 127 -1.22 -20.75 -12.54
C LEU A 127 -2.31 -21.82 -12.52
N ASN A 128 -2.12 -22.90 -13.29
CA ASN A 128 -3.04 -24.04 -13.37
C ASN A 128 -2.68 -25.17 -12.39
N PHE A 129 -1.51 -25.09 -11.76
CA PHE A 129 -1.08 -26.01 -10.72
C PHE A 129 -1.41 -25.42 -9.37
N THR A 130 -1.82 -26.29 -8.44
CA THR A 130 -2.39 -25.93 -7.14
C THR A 130 -3.82 -25.43 -7.20
N VAL A 131 -4.57 -26.01 -6.28
CA VAL A 131 -5.92 -25.68 -5.93
C VAL A 131 -5.84 -24.82 -4.67
N MET A 132 -6.03 -23.51 -4.80
CA MET A 132 -6.04 -22.60 -3.67
C MET A 132 -7.34 -22.77 -2.87
N GLY A 133 -7.16 -22.76 -1.55
CA GLY A 133 -8.18 -23.04 -0.55
C GLY A 133 -8.50 -21.82 0.30
N ASP A 134 -9.26 -22.06 1.36
CA ASP A 134 -9.62 -21.01 2.33
C ASP A 134 -8.39 -20.52 3.08
N ASN A 135 -8.32 -19.22 3.35
CA ASN A 135 -7.22 -18.52 4.01
C ASN A 135 -5.85 -18.80 3.37
N LYS A 136 -5.78 -18.64 2.04
CA LYS A 136 -4.53 -18.74 1.28
C LYS A 136 -4.13 -17.41 0.66
N ALA A 137 -2.84 -17.22 0.42
CA ALA A 137 -2.32 -16.15 -0.41
C ALA A 137 -1.62 -16.75 -1.63
N MET A 138 -1.85 -16.18 -2.82
CA MET A 138 -0.98 -16.36 -3.99
C MET A 138 -0.05 -15.17 -4.08
N GLY A 139 1.25 -15.44 -4.13
CA GLY A 139 2.25 -14.44 -4.45
C GLY A 139 2.62 -14.49 -5.92
N VAL A 140 2.76 -13.33 -6.55
CA VAL A 140 3.28 -13.18 -7.91
C VAL A 140 4.39 -12.14 -7.84
N SER A 141 5.63 -12.51 -8.13
CA SER A 141 6.77 -11.57 -8.01
C SER A 141 7.55 -11.48 -9.31
N TYR A 142 8.00 -10.29 -9.69
CA TYR A 142 8.69 -10.04 -10.96
C TYR A 142 10.20 -9.92 -10.76
N GLY A 143 11.00 -10.77 -11.39
CA GLY A 143 12.45 -10.57 -11.30
C GLY A 143 13.30 -11.66 -11.92
N ILE A 144 14.56 -11.68 -11.49
CA ILE A 144 15.54 -12.70 -11.84
C ILE A 144 15.66 -13.67 -10.66
N ASP A 145 15.95 -14.93 -10.94
CA ASP A 145 16.21 -15.97 -9.93
C ASP A 145 15.02 -16.30 -9.01
N ASP A 146 13.80 -16.14 -9.51
CA ASP A 146 12.56 -16.59 -8.85
C ASP A 146 12.34 -15.87 -7.52
N PRO A 147 12.29 -14.51 -7.51
CA PRO A 147 12.20 -13.77 -6.27
C PRO A 147 10.89 -14.14 -5.56
N GLU A 148 10.95 -14.22 -4.22
CA GLU A 148 9.75 -14.29 -3.39
C GLU A 148 9.07 -12.92 -3.35
N VAL A 149 7.78 -12.89 -3.02
CA VAL A 149 7.08 -11.63 -2.75
C VAL A 149 7.65 -11.02 -1.47
N ASN A 150 7.97 -9.73 -1.52
CA ASN A 150 8.37 -8.97 -0.34
C ASN A 150 7.19 -8.86 0.65
N ALA A 151 7.17 -9.72 1.66
CA ALA A 151 6.10 -9.76 2.65
C ALA A 151 6.16 -8.63 3.68
N ASP A 152 7.25 -7.87 3.73
CA ASP A 152 7.45 -6.81 4.73
C ASP A 152 6.75 -5.50 4.36
N ASN A 153 6.31 -5.35 3.11
CA ASN A 153 5.71 -4.13 2.59
C ASN A 153 4.61 -4.44 1.56
N ILE A 154 3.41 -4.72 2.06
CA ILE A 154 2.22 -4.99 1.24
C ILE A 154 1.15 -3.94 1.55
N ILE A 155 0.50 -3.40 0.53
CA ILE A 155 -0.63 -2.48 0.66
C ILE A 155 -1.87 -3.07 -0.01
N PRO A 156 -3.09 -2.79 0.49
CA PRO A 156 -4.29 -3.15 -0.25
C PRO A 156 -4.36 -2.37 -1.56
N ALA A 157 -4.82 -3.01 -2.62
CA ALA A 157 -5.21 -2.31 -3.83
C ALA A 157 -6.50 -1.54 -3.56
N THR A 158 -6.51 -0.27 -3.95
CA THR A 158 -7.61 0.67 -3.66
C THR A 158 -8.19 1.24 -4.96
N ASN A 159 -9.49 1.50 -4.95
CA ASN A 159 -10.16 2.23 -6.03
C ASN A 159 -10.05 3.75 -5.86
N ASP A 160 -9.55 4.22 -4.71
CA ASP A 160 -9.47 5.65 -4.42
C ASP A 160 -8.29 6.26 -5.17
N SER A 161 -8.55 7.25 -6.02
CA SER A 161 -7.56 8.05 -6.77
C SER A 161 -6.61 8.87 -5.88
N ASN A 162 -6.72 8.72 -4.57
CA ASN A 162 -5.90 9.43 -3.62
C ASN A 162 -4.84 8.44 -3.16
N GLU A 163 -3.68 8.47 -3.82
CA GLU A 163 -2.46 8.45 -3.01
C GLU A 163 -2.61 9.63 -2.06
N GLU A 164 -3.13 9.39 -0.85
CA GLU A 164 -3.05 10.38 0.20
C GLU A 164 -1.55 10.54 0.50
N GLU A 165 -0.88 11.44 -0.22
CA GLU A 165 0.18 12.22 0.42
C GLU A 165 -0.51 12.89 1.61
N GLU A 166 -0.49 12.22 2.77
CA GLU A 166 -0.97 12.80 4.02
C GLU A 166 -0.19 14.09 4.23
N LEU A 167 -0.84 15.23 3.96
CA LEU A 167 -0.26 16.55 4.19
C LEU A 167 0.24 16.63 5.63
N SER A 168 1.54 16.59 5.79
CA SER A 168 2.19 16.67 7.09
C SER A 168 2.51 18.13 7.43
N PHE A 169 2.64 18.44 8.73
CA PHE A 169 3.09 19.76 9.15
C PHE A 169 4.49 20.12 8.63
N ASP A 170 5.33 19.10 8.37
CA ASP A 170 6.71 19.30 7.91
C ASP A 170 6.78 19.78 6.45
N GLU A 171 5.71 19.58 5.68
CA GLU A 171 5.62 19.99 4.27
C GLU A 171 5.04 21.40 4.09
N LEU A 172 4.51 22.00 5.16
CA LEU A 172 3.93 23.34 5.10
C LEU A 172 5.01 24.40 4.89
N LEU A 173 4.95 25.09 3.74
CA LEU A 173 5.87 26.15 3.37
C LEU A 173 5.60 27.49 4.07
N ALA A 174 4.43 27.64 4.70
CA ALA A 174 4.00 28.90 5.30
C ALA A 174 3.38 28.69 6.69
N TRP A 175 3.84 29.50 7.64
CA TRP A 175 3.45 29.46 9.04
C TRP A 175 3.20 30.86 9.59
N ALA A 176 2.24 30.98 10.51
CA ALA A 176 2.01 32.19 11.30
C ALA A 176 1.86 31.86 12.80
N GLY A 177 1.92 32.90 13.64
CA GLY A 177 1.78 32.76 15.09
C GLY A 177 3.02 32.22 15.80
N GLU A 178 2.91 32.11 17.12
CA GLU A 178 3.96 31.61 18.00
C GLU A 178 3.33 30.74 19.10
N GLY A 179 4.03 29.67 19.50
CA GLY A 179 3.61 28.81 20.60
C GLY A 179 3.92 27.34 20.38
N SER A 180 3.73 26.55 21.42
CA SER A 180 4.07 25.12 21.40
C SER A 180 3.03 24.24 20.70
N ASN A 181 1.80 24.74 20.51
CA ASN A 181 0.75 24.00 19.83
C ASN A 181 0.69 24.42 18.36
N GLN A 182 0.20 23.53 17.50
CA GLN A 182 0.11 23.71 16.06
C GLN A 182 -1.31 23.38 15.58
N SER A 183 -1.74 24.06 14.53
CA SER A 183 -2.97 23.76 13.77
C SER A 183 -2.74 24.07 12.30
N MET A 184 -3.50 23.43 11.41
CA MET A 184 -3.44 23.66 9.96
C MET A 184 -4.74 24.31 9.50
N LEU A 185 -4.64 25.33 8.65
CA LEU A 185 -5.75 25.83 7.84
C LEU A 185 -5.59 25.28 6.42
N VAL A 186 -6.57 24.52 5.96
CA VAL A 186 -6.65 24.05 4.57
C VAL A 186 -7.80 24.79 3.88
N ILE A 187 -7.52 25.40 2.74
CA ILE A 187 -8.53 26.04 1.89
C ILE A 187 -8.52 25.36 0.54
N ASP A 188 -9.66 24.76 0.19
CA ASP A 188 -9.95 24.26 -1.14
C ASP A 188 -10.68 25.36 -1.93
N PHE A 189 -10.07 25.81 -3.02
CA PHE A 189 -10.64 26.84 -3.89
C PHE A 189 -11.58 26.25 -4.96
N ASN A 190 -11.57 24.92 -5.14
CA ASN A 190 -12.35 24.19 -6.14
C ASN A 190 -12.30 24.87 -7.52
N SER A 191 -11.10 25.31 -7.92
CA SER A 191 -10.87 26.14 -9.11
C SER A 191 -10.81 25.31 -10.40
N GLY A 192 -10.60 23.99 -10.30
CA GLY A 192 -10.34 23.12 -11.45
C GLY A 192 -8.88 23.15 -11.93
N ASP A 193 -8.02 23.98 -11.34
CA ASP A 193 -6.59 24.10 -11.65
C ASP A 193 -5.74 23.48 -10.53
N ASP A 194 -4.58 22.90 -10.87
CA ASP A 194 -3.64 22.31 -9.91
C ASP A 194 -2.59 23.34 -9.41
N PRO A 195 -2.36 23.50 -8.08
CA PRO A 195 -3.06 22.87 -6.96
C PRO A 195 -4.42 23.50 -6.62
N GLN A 196 -5.40 22.65 -6.30
CA GLN A 196 -6.77 23.07 -5.97
C GLN A 196 -6.92 23.52 -4.51
N SER A 197 -6.03 23.03 -3.64
CA SER A 197 -6.03 23.32 -2.21
C SER A 197 -4.69 23.86 -1.75
N PHE A 198 -4.72 24.75 -0.77
CA PHE A 198 -3.54 25.28 -0.11
C PHE A 198 -3.65 25.09 1.40
N ALA A 199 -2.51 24.83 2.04
CA ALA A 199 -2.41 24.63 3.48
C ALA A 199 -1.41 25.59 4.11
N TRP A 200 -1.76 26.08 5.31
CA TRP A 200 -0.89 26.93 6.13
C TRP A 200 -0.88 26.44 7.58
N GLY A 201 0.28 26.57 8.23
CA GLY A 201 0.45 26.21 9.62
C GLY A 201 0.24 27.41 10.56
N TYR A 202 -0.28 27.15 11.76
CA TYR A 202 -0.49 28.17 12.78
C TYR A 202 -0.02 27.69 14.15
N HIS A 203 0.88 28.46 14.77
CA HIS A 203 1.40 28.21 16.11
C HIS A 203 0.65 29.02 17.17
N TRP A 204 0.37 28.39 18.33
CA TRP A 204 -0.35 29.03 19.43
C TRP A 204 -0.02 28.45 20.81
N ASN A 205 -0.27 29.23 21.87
CA ASN A 205 -0.16 28.80 23.28
C ASN A 205 -1.52 28.70 23.97
N GLU A 206 -2.39 29.70 23.77
CA GLU A 206 -3.80 29.69 24.20
C GLU A 206 -4.69 29.49 22.97
N ALA A 207 -5.70 28.62 23.08
CA ALA A 207 -6.48 28.17 21.93
C ALA A 207 -7.06 29.37 21.16
N PRO A 208 -6.65 29.58 19.90
CA PRO A 208 -7.10 30.72 19.11
C PRO A 208 -8.56 30.54 18.68
N THR A 209 -9.22 31.64 18.30
CA THR A 209 -10.41 31.55 17.46
C THR A 209 -10.01 31.32 16.01
N GLY A 210 -10.89 30.74 15.19
CA GLY A 210 -10.65 30.61 13.75
C GLY A 210 -10.41 31.96 13.06
N GLU A 211 -11.07 33.02 13.52
CA GLU A 211 -10.85 34.39 13.05
C GLU A 211 -9.43 34.90 13.38
N ALA A 212 -8.94 34.65 14.59
CA ALA A 212 -7.58 35.04 14.96
C ALA A 212 -6.52 34.31 14.13
N MET A 213 -6.73 33.02 13.87
CA MET A 213 -5.89 32.23 12.97
C MET A 213 -5.90 32.79 11.54
N MET A 214 -7.09 33.06 10.97
CA MET A 214 -7.23 33.59 9.61
C MET A 214 -6.55 34.95 9.44
N ASN A 215 -6.74 35.86 10.39
CA ASN A 215 -6.13 37.19 10.34
C ASN A 215 -4.59 37.11 10.45
N ALA A 216 -4.06 36.25 11.32
CA ALA A 216 -2.62 36.06 11.46
C ALA A 216 -2.00 35.46 10.19
N LEU A 217 -2.69 34.53 9.54
CA LEU A 217 -2.25 33.95 8.28
C LEU A 217 -2.31 34.96 7.12
N ALA A 218 -3.37 35.78 7.03
CA ALA A 218 -3.48 36.84 6.03
C ALA A 218 -2.41 37.93 6.18
N GLU A 219 -1.96 38.20 7.42
CA GLU A 219 -0.86 39.12 7.68
C GLU A 219 0.51 38.51 7.31
N ALA A 220 0.69 37.21 7.58
CA ALA A 220 1.94 36.50 7.32
C ALA A 220 2.14 36.16 5.83
N ASP A 221 1.06 35.88 5.10
CA ASP A 221 1.09 35.50 3.70
C ASP A 221 0.08 36.32 2.89
N PRO A 222 0.52 37.31 2.10
CA PRO A 222 -0.37 38.15 1.30
C PRO A 222 -1.01 37.42 0.11
N ARG A 223 -0.73 36.12 -0.08
CA ARG A 223 -1.39 35.26 -1.07
C ARG A 223 -2.71 34.67 -0.56
N LEU A 224 -2.94 34.70 0.75
CA LEU A 224 -4.23 34.37 1.37
C LEU A 224 -5.22 35.53 1.19
#